data_AF-A0A396LIE6-F1
#
_entry.id   AF-A0A396LIE6-F1
#
_cell.length_a   1.000
_cell.length_b   1.000
_cell.length_c   1.000
_cell.angle_alpha   90.00
_cell.angle_beta   90.00
_cell.angle_gamma   90.00
#
_symmetry.space_group_name_H-M   'P 1'
#
loop_
_entity.id
_entity.type
_entity.pdbx_description
1 polymer ?
#
loop_
_entity_poly.entity_id
_entity_poly.type
_entity_poly.pdbx_seq_one_letter_code
_entity_poly.pdbx_strand_id
1 'polypeptide(L)'
;MDSLQRKGINFDLNTQALKEYYPKGDWHNAYADVRDFFEANGFEHIQGSGYHSVEAMSEAKAMAVIYQMTKEFPWLNYCVNVCTISDVPELFDISHVFAREAERLEKKNA
;
A
#
# COMPACT_ATOMS: atom_id res chain seq x y z
N MET A 1 2.66 13.71 -18.47
CA MET A 1 2.09 14.72 -17.56
C MET A 1 2.68 14.44 -16.19
N ASP A 2 3.53 15.34 -15.67
CA ASP A 2 3.94 15.25 -14.27
C ASP A 2 2.73 15.60 -13.41
N SER A 3 2.23 14.61 -12.67
CA SER A 3 1.15 14.79 -11.71
C SER A 3 1.66 15.56 -10.49
N LEU A 4 0.89 16.56 -10.06
CA LEU A 4 1.09 17.27 -8.78
C LEU A 4 0.44 16.52 -7.60
N GLN A 5 -0.04 15.30 -7.81
CA GLN A 5 -0.72 14.51 -6.79
C GLN A 5 0.17 13.38 -6.28
N ARG A 6 -0.11 12.95 -5.05
CA ARG A 6 0.47 11.74 -4.47
C ARG A 6 -0.01 10.51 -5.27
N LYS A 7 0.77 9.45 -5.31
CA LYS A 7 0.48 8.22 -6.05
C LYS A 7 0.19 7.08 -5.11
N GLY A 8 -0.89 6.35 -5.39
CA GLY A 8 -1.32 5.19 -4.64
C GLY A 8 -0.97 3.92 -5.39
N ILE A 9 -0.35 2.98 -4.69
CA ILE A 9 -0.02 1.65 -5.20
C ILE A 9 -0.77 0.62 -4.36
N ASN A 10 -1.51 -0.26 -5.01
CA ASN A 10 -2.11 -1.41 -4.37
C ASN A 10 -1.67 -2.68 -5.10
N PHE A 11 -1.31 -3.72 -4.35
CA PHE A 11 -0.98 -5.01 -4.95
C PHE A 11 -1.66 -6.19 -4.25
N ASP A 12 -1.79 -7.30 -4.97
CA ASP A 12 -2.23 -8.58 -4.42
C ASP A 12 -1.17 -9.64 -4.70
N LEU A 13 -0.86 -10.45 -3.67
CA LEU A 13 0.11 -11.54 -3.78
C LEU A 13 -0.60 -12.89 -3.69
N ASN A 14 -0.20 -13.79 -4.58
CA ASN A 14 -0.64 -15.17 -4.57
C ASN A 14 0.06 -15.94 -3.45
N THR A 15 -0.69 -16.31 -2.41
CA THR A 15 -0.18 -17.07 -1.26
C THR A 15 0.48 -18.39 -1.64
N GLN A 16 -0.02 -19.09 -2.67
CA GLN A 16 0.58 -20.36 -3.08
C GLN A 16 1.92 -20.15 -3.76
N ALA A 17 2.03 -19.12 -4.62
CA ALA A 17 3.30 -18.73 -5.21
C ALA A 17 4.29 -18.23 -4.14
N LEU A 18 3.84 -17.48 -3.14
CA LEU A 18 4.72 -17.05 -2.05
C LEU A 18 5.33 -18.24 -1.30
N LYS A 19 4.55 -19.30 -1.03
CA LYS A 19 5.08 -20.52 -0.40
C LYS A 19 6.13 -21.25 -1.25
N GLU A 20 6.12 -21.04 -2.57
CA GLU A 20 7.03 -21.69 -3.51
C GLU A 20 8.28 -20.84 -3.80
N TYR A 21 8.10 -19.54 -4.03
CA TYR A 21 9.15 -18.66 -4.54
C TYR A 21 9.76 -17.74 -3.48
N TYR A 22 9.13 -17.55 -2.32
CA TYR A 22 9.68 -16.67 -1.28
C TYR A 22 10.93 -17.29 -0.63
N PRO A 23 12.08 -16.58 -0.58
CA PRO A 23 13.34 -17.21 -0.22
C PRO A 23 13.62 -17.30 1.29
N LYS A 24 12.92 -16.54 2.14
CA LYS A 24 13.31 -16.34 3.56
C LYS A 24 12.50 -17.16 4.57
N GLY A 25 12.14 -18.40 4.24
CA GLY A 25 11.41 -19.27 5.16
C GLY A 25 9.92 -18.91 5.22
N ASP A 26 9.43 -18.37 6.35
CA ASP A 26 8.01 -18.05 6.48
C ASP A 26 7.59 -16.97 5.47
N TRP A 27 6.69 -17.34 4.57
CA TRP A 27 6.21 -16.52 3.46
C TRP A 27 5.47 -15.27 3.94
N HIS A 28 4.96 -15.23 5.17
CA HIS A 28 4.32 -14.03 5.74
C HIS A 28 5.30 -12.83 5.81
N ASN A 29 6.61 -13.10 5.90
CA ASN A 29 7.64 -12.05 5.90
C ASN A 29 7.71 -11.29 4.58
N ALA A 30 7.15 -11.82 3.49
CA ALA A 30 7.07 -11.13 2.20
C ALA A 30 6.41 -9.76 2.29
N TYR A 31 5.36 -9.61 3.10
CA TYR A 31 4.66 -8.33 3.27
C TYR A 31 5.51 -7.31 4.04
N ALA A 32 6.34 -7.76 4.99
CA ALA A 32 7.28 -6.90 5.69
C ALA A 32 8.39 -6.43 4.74
N ASP A 33 8.98 -7.33 3.95
CA ASP A 33 10.00 -6.97 2.95
C ASP A 33 9.47 -5.92 1.94
N VAL A 34 8.24 -6.10 1.45
CA VAL A 34 7.61 -5.15 0.52
C VAL A 34 7.31 -3.82 1.21
N ARG A 35 6.84 -3.84 2.46
CA ARG A 35 6.58 -2.64 3.25
C ARG A 35 7.86 -1.83 3.44
N ASP A 36 8.91 -2.46 3.93
CA ASP A 36 10.20 -1.81 4.20
C ASP A 36 10.77 -1.19 2.91
N PHE A 37 10.63 -1.90 1.77
CA PHE A 37 11.03 -1.38 0.47
C PHE A 37 10.23 -0.13 0.07
N PHE A 38 8.90 -0.15 0.20
CA PHE A 38 8.07 1.02 -0.13
C PHE A 38 8.38 2.20 0.79
N GLU A 39 8.51 1.98 2.10
CA GLU A 39 8.87 3.01 3.07
C GLU A 39 10.24 3.64 2.75
N ALA A 40 11.24 2.83 2.39
CA ALA A 40 12.55 3.30 1.95
C ALA A 40 12.51 4.10 0.63
N ASN A 41 11.47 3.89 -0.20
CA ASN A 41 11.29 4.55 -1.50
C ASN A 41 10.25 5.68 -1.46
N GLY A 42 9.95 6.22 -0.28
CA GLY A 42 9.12 7.43 -0.14
C GLY A 42 7.62 7.16 -0.26
N PHE A 43 7.18 5.98 0.15
CA PHE A 43 5.77 5.64 0.33
C PHE A 43 5.46 5.42 1.82
N GLU A 44 4.23 5.62 2.23
CA GLU A 44 3.71 5.25 3.55
C GLU A 44 2.70 4.12 3.41
N HIS A 45 2.72 3.20 4.36
CA HIS A 45 1.73 2.13 4.44
C HIS A 45 0.40 2.69 4.97
N ILE A 46 -0.70 2.38 4.27
CA ILE A 46 -2.05 2.82 4.66
C ILE A 46 -2.79 1.68 5.35
N GLN A 47 -3.08 0.62 4.59
CA GLN A 47 -3.77 -0.57 5.08
C GLN A 47 -3.57 -1.73 4.11
N GLY A 48 -3.44 -2.95 4.64
CA GLY A 48 -3.33 -4.15 3.82
C GLY A 48 -2.13 -4.07 2.87
N SER A 49 -2.37 -4.18 1.57
CA SER A 49 -1.35 -4.06 0.53
C SER A 49 -1.36 -2.69 -0.18
N GLY A 50 -1.92 -1.67 0.46
CA GLY A 50 -2.04 -0.30 -0.06
C GLY A 50 -0.98 0.65 0.50
N TYR A 51 -0.36 1.41 -0.41
CA TYR A 51 0.71 2.35 -0.13
C TYR A 51 0.45 3.67 -0.86
N HIS A 52 0.73 4.80 -0.21
CA HIS A 52 0.67 6.12 -0.85
C HIS A 52 2.05 6.76 -0.83
N SER A 53 2.48 7.38 -1.92
CA SER A 53 3.71 8.17 -1.91
C SER A 53 3.59 9.28 -0.88
N VAL A 54 4.62 9.57 -0.09
CA VAL A 54 4.57 10.63 0.94
C VAL A 54 4.34 11.99 0.28
N GLU A 55 5.10 12.26 -0.79
CA GLU A 55 5.02 13.48 -1.57
C GLU A 55 4.38 13.25 -2.94
N ALA A 56 3.97 14.34 -3.60
CA ALA A 56 3.50 14.30 -4.98
C ALA A 56 4.56 13.72 -5.92
N MET A 57 4.16 12.84 -6.84
CA MET A 57 5.10 12.25 -7.78
C MET A 57 4.54 11.86 -9.15
N SER A 58 5.50 11.83 -10.07
CA SER A 58 5.52 11.08 -11.33
C SER A 58 4.79 9.74 -11.33
N GLU A 59 3.87 9.45 -12.27
CA GLU A 59 3.57 8.05 -12.58
C GLU A 59 4.84 7.32 -13.07
N ALA A 60 5.68 8.00 -13.87
CA ALA A 60 6.96 7.45 -14.30
C ALA A 60 7.91 7.17 -13.12
N LYS A 61 7.92 8.03 -12.10
CA LYS A 61 8.69 7.80 -10.86
C LYS A 61 8.14 6.63 -10.06
N ALA A 62 6.83 6.54 -9.89
CA ALA A 62 6.19 5.41 -9.23
C ALA A 62 6.49 4.08 -9.97
N MET A 63 6.41 4.07 -11.30
CA MET A 63 6.78 2.93 -12.13
C MET A 63 8.26 2.56 -11.98
N ALA A 64 9.17 3.54 -11.88
CA ALA A 64 10.59 3.28 -11.65
C ALA A 64 10.84 2.56 -10.32
N VAL A 65 10.13 2.94 -9.25
CA VAL A 65 10.17 2.25 -7.95
C VAL A 65 9.71 0.80 -8.09
N ILE A 66 8.61 0.54 -8.82
CA ILE A 66 8.16 -0.84 -9.09
C ILE A 66 9.22 -1.62 -9.88
N TYR A 67 9.82 -1.05 -10.93
CA TYR A 67 10.88 -1.71 -11.68
C TYR A 67 12.15 -1.98 -10.87
N GLN A 68 12.41 -1.18 -9.83
CA GLN A 68 13.48 -1.47 -8.88
C GLN A 68 13.10 -2.65 -7.98
N MET A 69 11.87 -2.66 -7.47
CA MET A 69 11.34 -3.74 -6.63
C MET A 69 11.38 -5.10 -7.33
N THR A 70 11.05 -5.14 -8.64
CA THR A 70 11.07 -6.39 -9.42
C THR A 70 12.47 -6.99 -9.56
N LYS A 71 13.52 -6.17 -9.45
CA LYS A 71 14.92 -6.58 -9.49
C LYS A 71 15.45 -6.95 -8.10
N GLU A 72 15.05 -6.19 -7.09
CA GLU A 72 15.48 -6.40 -5.71
C GLU A 72 14.84 -7.65 -5.09
N PHE A 73 13.59 -7.92 -5.44
CA PHE A 73 12.83 -9.10 -5.02
C PHE A 73 12.39 -9.92 -6.23
N PRO A 74 13.30 -10.69 -6.87
CA PRO A 74 12.95 -11.46 -8.07
C PRO A 74 11.76 -12.41 -7.89
N TRP A 75 11.53 -12.91 -6.67
CA TRP A 75 10.39 -13.77 -6.33
C TRP A 75 9.03 -13.09 -6.51
N LEU A 76 8.93 -11.76 -6.38
CA LEU A 76 7.68 -11.04 -6.58
C LEU A 76 7.14 -11.20 -7.99
N ASN A 77 8.01 -11.34 -9.00
CA ASN A 77 7.60 -11.49 -10.39
C ASN A 77 6.73 -12.74 -10.63
N TYR A 78 6.83 -13.74 -9.74
CA TYR A 78 6.00 -14.95 -9.78
C TYR A 78 4.80 -14.88 -8.82
N CYS A 79 4.80 -13.93 -7.89
CA CYS A 79 3.85 -13.88 -6.79
C CYS A 79 2.79 -12.80 -6.94
N VAL A 80 2.99 -11.76 -7.75
CA VAL A 80 2.00 -10.68 -7.91
C VAL A 80 0.84 -11.13 -8.82
N ASN A 81 -0.39 -11.07 -8.31
CA ASN A 81 -1.61 -11.27 -9.11
C ASN A 81 -2.04 -9.98 -9.81
N VAL A 82 -2.07 -8.88 -9.04
CA VAL A 82 -2.52 -7.56 -9.48
C VAL A 82 -1.62 -6.51 -8.84
N CYS A 83 -1.25 -5.48 -9.60
CA CYS A 83 -0.63 -4.28 -9.08
C CYS A 83 -1.20 -3.07 -9.82
N THR A 84 -1.72 -2.09 -9.10
CA THR A 84 -2.33 -0.88 -9.68
C THR A 84 -1.60 0.37 -9.21
N ILE A 85 -1.61 1.39 -10.06
CA ILE A 85 -1.18 2.75 -9.72
C ILE A 85 -2.38 3.68 -9.89
N SER A 86 -2.54 4.64 -8.98
CA SER A 86 -3.63 5.61 -8.95
C SER A 86 -3.14 6.97 -8.48
N ASP A 87 -3.88 8.03 -8.78
CA ASP A 87 -3.73 9.30 -8.07
C ASP A 87 -4.46 9.21 -6.72
N VAL A 88 -3.82 9.66 -5.65
CA VAL A 88 -4.40 9.71 -4.31
C VAL A 88 -5.17 11.03 -4.18
N PRO A 89 -6.49 10.97 -3.94
CA PRO A 89 -7.26 12.18 -3.69
C PRO A 89 -6.88 12.79 -2.33
N GLU A 90 -7.22 14.07 -2.16
CA GLU A 90 -7.12 14.72 -0.85
C GLU A 90 -7.95 13.96 0.20
N LEU A 91 -7.38 13.77 1.39
CA LEU A 91 -8.00 13.05 2.49
C LEU A 91 -8.53 14.03 3.54
N PHE A 92 -9.75 13.80 4.01
CA PHE A 92 -10.37 14.57 5.09
C PHE A 92 -10.69 13.64 6.26
N ASP A 93 -10.23 14.00 7.46
CA ASP A 93 -10.56 13.23 8.66
C ASP A 93 -12.03 13.47 9.06
N ILE A 94 -12.84 12.42 8.90
CA ILE A 94 -14.26 12.42 9.23
C ILE A 94 -14.59 11.57 10.47
N SER A 95 -13.58 11.19 11.27
CA SER A 95 -13.76 10.37 12.48
C SER A 95 -14.74 10.99 13.48
N HIS A 96 -14.86 12.32 13.46
CA HIS A 96 -15.82 13.09 14.26
C HIS A 96 -17.29 12.65 14.04
N VAL A 97 -17.64 12.11 12.87
CA VAL A 97 -19.00 11.61 12.60
C VAL A 97 -19.34 10.43 13.51
N PHE A 98 -18.39 9.53 13.73
CA PHE A 98 -18.59 8.36 14.59
C PHE A 98 -18.67 8.74 16.06
N ALA A 99 -17.80 9.65 16.52
CA ALA A 99 -17.84 10.17 17.89
C ALA A 99 -19.21 10.80 18.19
N ARG A 100 -19.75 11.59 17.26
CA ARG A 100 -21.06 12.21 17.41
C ARG A 100 -22.21 11.21 17.50
N GLU A 101 -22.19 10.14 16.71
CA GLU A 101 -23.24 9.12 16.77
C GLU A 101 -23.13 8.25 18.03
N ALA A 102 -21.92 7.99 18.53
CA ALA A 102 -21.72 7.32 19.82
C ALA A 102 -22.37 8.10 20.96
N GLU A 103 -22.11 9.41 21.07
CA GLU A 103 -22.73 10.28 22.09
C GLU A 103 -24.26 10.30 22.00
N ARG A 104 -24.82 10.24 20.78
CA ARG A 104 -26.26 10.20 20.56
C ARG A 104 -26.89 8.89 21.05
N LEU A 105 -26.22 7.76 20.83
CA LEU A 105 -26.69 6.46 21.29
C LEU A 105 -26.64 6.36 22.82
N GLU A 106 -25.58 6.86 23.44
CA GLU A 106 -25.45 6.92 24.91
C GLU A 106 -26.57 7.76 25.54
N LYS A 107 -26.88 8.94 24.98
CA LYS A 107 -27.97 9.80 25.46
C LYS A 107 -29.37 9.22 25.26
N LYS A 108 -29.57 8.31 24.30
CA LYS A 108 -30.86 7.62 24.08
C LYS A 108 -31.07 6.45 25.05
N ASN A 109 -29.98 5.89 25.55
CA ASN A 109 -29.98 4.73 26.45
C ASN A 109 -29.85 5.13 27.94
N ALA A 110 -29.73 6.43 28.22
CA ALA A 110 -29.75 7.03 29.56
C ALA A 110 -31.16 7.57 29.88
#